data_AF-M5J492-F1
#
_entry.id   AF-M5J492-F1
#
_cell.length_a   1.000
_cell.length_b   1.000
_cell.length_c   1.000
_cell.angle_alpha   90.00
_cell.angle_beta   90.00
_cell.angle_gamma   90.00
#
_symmetry.space_group_name_H-M   'P 1'
#
loop_
_entity.id
_entity.type
_entity.pdbx_description
1 polymer ?
#
loop_
_entity_poly.entity_id
_entity_poly.type
_entity_poly.pdbx_seq_one_letter_code
_entity_poly.pdbx_strand_id
1 'polypeptide(L)'
;MPETQQEGGVATERTTASAVTEEKLLTPQMIPGATRTQRLFVLQEPATQAPFSLADWNYKVDMDKHTVTLTGYYGSDNKIKIAGRVEAGLYQDFAVAVNNLNWGINSNWITDIAFVKATDGTKVKQLEKHLQIPVLNNLTSLDLSGLDTSDVTDMSSMVRGEHALRTINLNDLDTSKVTNMS
;
A
#
# COMPACT_ATOMS: atom_id res chain seq x y z
N MET A 1 14.86 69.59 -19.34
CA MET A 1 13.63 70.01 -20.02
C MET A 1 13.81 69.80 -21.51
N PRO A 2 12.82 69.26 -22.25
CA PRO A 2 11.50 68.75 -21.81
C PRO A 2 11.57 67.21 -21.56
N GLU A 3 10.85 66.56 -20.64
CA GLU A 3 9.38 66.38 -20.45
C GLU A 3 8.72 65.82 -21.72
N THR A 4 8.04 64.67 -21.75
CA THR A 4 6.87 64.21 -20.95
C THR A 4 6.81 62.66 -20.94
N GLN A 5 6.60 62.00 -19.78
CA GLN A 5 5.34 61.42 -19.24
C GLN A 5 4.74 60.31 -20.14
N GLN A 6 4.25 59.16 -19.65
CA GLN A 6 3.47 58.94 -18.43
C GLN A 6 3.33 57.43 -18.11
N GLU A 7 3.36 57.12 -16.79
CA GLU A 7 2.61 56.14 -15.96
C GLU A 7 2.13 54.79 -16.55
N GLY A 8 1.97 53.71 -15.79
CA GLY A 8 1.94 53.48 -14.35
C GLY A 8 1.76 51.95 -14.16
N GLY A 9 2.25 51.35 -13.08
CA GLY A 9 1.41 51.11 -11.92
C GLY A 9 1.71 49.72 -11.37
N VAL A 10 2.13 49.69 -10.12
CA VAL A 10 2.54 48.52 -9.33
C VAL A 10 1.32 47.84 -8.74
N ALA A 11 1.27 46.50 -8.70
CA ALA A 11 0.78 45.75 -7.54
C ALA A 11 1.07 44.24 -7.67
N THR A 12 1.79 43.75 -6.67
CA THR A 12 1.96 42.37 -6.20
C THR A 12 0.65 41.61 -6.01
N GLU A 13 0.67 40.29 -6.28
CA GLU A 13 0.17 39.25 -5.37
C GLU A 13 0.61 37.85 -5.83
N ARG A 14 1.15 37.05 -4.89
CA ARG A 14 1.21 35.58 -5.01
C ARG A 14 -0.14 35.05 -4.57
N THR A 15 -0.75 34.14 -5.33
CA THR A 15 -1.66 33.10 -4.81
C THR A 15 -1.69 31.92 -5.78
N THR A 16 -1.69 30.73 -5.18
CA THR A 16 -1.76 29.36 -5.71
C THR A 16 -2.97 29.09 -6.62
N ALA A 17 -2.84 28.20 -7.60
CA ALA A 17 -3.78 27.08 -7.81
C ALA A 17 -3.40 26.21 -9.02
N SER A 18 -3.52 24.91 -8.81
CA SER A 18 -3.35 23.81 -9.74
C SER A 18 -4.39 23.76 -10.86
N ALA A 19 -3.98 23.12 -11.96
CA ALA A 19 -4.76 22.29 -12.88
C ALA A 19 -6.08 22.82 -13.46
N VAL A 20 -6.09 23.04 -14.78
CA VAL A 20 -7.23 22.67 -15.64
C VAL A 20 -6.65 22.09 -16.94
N THR A 21 -6.67 20.76 -17.06
CA THR A 21 -6.51 20.10 -18.37
C THR A 21 -7.84 20.27 -19.09
N GLU A 22 -7.85 21.02 -20.19
CA GLU A 22 -9.05 21.23 -21.01
C GLU A 22 -9.51 19.91 -21.64
N GLU A 23 -10.66 19.42 -21.20
CA GLU A 23 -11.40 18.35 -21.86
C GLU A 23 -12.09 18.95 -23.09
N LYS A 24 -11.54 18.66 -24.28
CA LYS A 24 -12.11 19.08 -25.57
C LYS A 24 -13.48 18.39 -25.77
N LEU A 25 -14.57 19.09 -25.43
CA LEU A 25 -15.93 18.66 -25.78
C LEU A 25 -16.09 18.58 -27.31
N LEU A 26 -16.11 17.38 -27.85
CA LEU A 26 -16.62 17.11 -29.20
C LEU A 26 -18.16 17.11 -29.13
N THR A 27 -18.80 18.09 -29.76
CA THR A 27 -20.26 18.13 -29.88
C THR A 27 -20.75 17.01 -30.81
N PRO A 28 -21.76 16.21 -30.42
CA PRO A 28 -22.29 15.16 -31.29
C PRO A 28 -23.10 15.76 -32.45
N GLN A 29 -22.77 15.39 -33.68
CA GLN A 29 -23.62 15.63 -34.85
C GLN A 29 -24.84 14.67 -34.77
N MET A 30 -26.03 15.24 -34.62
CA MET A 30 -27.31 14.52 -34.57
C MET A 30 -27.71 14.02 -35.96
N ILE A 31 -27.85 12.70 -36.15
CA ILE A 31 -28.53 12.12 -37.33
C ILE A 31 -30.03 12.00 -37.01
N PRO A 32 -30.94 12.63 -37.78
CA PRO A 32 -32.38 12.53 -37.51
C PRO A 32 -32.88 11.10 -37.78
N GLY A 33 -33.45 10.44 -36.76
CA GLY A 33 -34.20 9.18 -36.91
C GLY A 33 -33.68 7.96 -36.13
N ALA A 34 -32.62 8.07 -35.33
CA ALA A 34 -32.12 6.95 -34.53
C ALA A 34 -32.77 6.89 -33.13
N THR A 35 -33.81 6.07 -32.97
CA THR A 35 -34.38 5.74 -31.66
C THR A 35 -33.64 4.55 -31.07
N ARG A 36 -32.56 4.74 -30.29
CA ARG A 36 -32.14 3.75 -29.27
C ARG A 36 -31.08 4.27 -28.29
N THR A 37 -31.47 4.25 -27.01
CA THR A 37 -30.68 4.16 -25.78
C THR A 37 -29.24 4.69 -25.82
N GLN A 38 -29.05 5.84 -25.17
CA GLN A 38 -27.75 6.32 -24.73
C GLN A 38 -27.09 5.23 -23.87
N ARG A 39 -26.11 4.52 -24.43
CA ARG A 39 -25.13 3.80 -23.61
C ARG A 39 -24.19 4.85 -23.06
N LEU A 40 -24.48 5.30 -21.83
CA LEU A 40 -23.48 5.95 -20.98
C LEU A 40 -22.28 5.01 -20.94
N PHE A 41 -21.16 5.42 -21.55
CA PHE A 41 -19.87 4.78 -21.32
C PHE A 41 -19.52 5.06 -19.86
N VAL A 42 -20.00 4.20 -18.96
CA VAL A 42 -19.36 4.04 -17.66
C VAL A 42 -17.99 3.47 -18.00
N LEU A 43 -16.95 4.31 -17.91
CA LEU A 43 -15.60 3.81 -17.67
C LEU A 43 -15.74 2.96 -16.43
N GLN A 44 -15.72 1.65 -16.60
CA GLN A 44 -15.75 0.71 -15.50
C GLN A 44 -14.49 1.02 -14.69
N GLU A 45 -14.68 1.70 -13.56
CA GLU A 45 -13.59 1.94 -12.60
C GLU A 45 -12.91 0.58 -12.39
N PRO A 46 -11.58 0.48 -12.54
CA PRO A 46 -10.91 -0.77 -12.24
C PRO A 46 -11.32 -1.12 -10.81
N ALA A 47 -11.85 -2.33 -10.60
CA ALA A 47 -12.34 -2.76 -9.30
C ALA A 47 -11.23 -2.54 -8.27
N THR A 48 -11.28 -1.40 -7.58
CA THR A 48 -10.28 -1.01 -6.60
C THR A 48 -10.53 -1.96 -5.45
N GLN A 49 -9.58 -2.87 -5.22
CA GLN A 49 -9.59 -3.69 -4.03
C GLN A 49 -9.82 -2.77 -2.82
N ALA A 50 -10.65 -3.21 -1.89
CA ALA A 50 -10.96 -2.42 -0.71
C ALA A 50 -9.64 -1.97 -0.03
N PRO A 51 -9.56 -0.69 0.41
CA PRO A 51 -8.37 -0.18 1.04
C PRO A 51 -8.03 -1.01 2.29
N PHE A 52 -6.73 -1.20 2.55
CA PHE A 52 -6.26 -1.90 3.72
C PHE A 52 -6.77 -1.21 5.00
N SER A 53 -7.44 -1.98 5.85
CA SER A 53 -7.98 -1.51 7.12
C SER A 53 -7.67 -2.49 8.26
N LEU A 54 -7.86 -2.03 9.49
CA LEU A 54 -7.58 -2.81 10.69
C LEU A 54 -8.78 -3.64 11.19
N ALA A 55 -9.85 -3.74 10.39
CA ALA A 55 -11.10 -4.39 10.82
C ALA A 55 -10.93 -5.88 11.16
N ASP A 56 -9.96 -6.55 10.56
CA ASP A 56 -9.66 -7.98 10.72
C ASP A 56 -8.44 -8.26 11.62
N TRP A 57 -7.94 -7.23 12.30
CA TRP A 57 -6.64 -7.27 12.97
C TRP A 57 -6.74 -6.95 14.45
N ASN A 58 -6.07 -7.76 15.27
CA ASN A 58 -5.63 -7.34 16.60
C ASN A 58 -4.35 -6.54 16.43
N TYR A 59 -4.26 -5.39 17.10
CA TYR A 59 -3.11 -4.50 16.96
C TYR A 59 -2.79 -3.72 18.25
N LYS A 60 -1.57 -3.19 18.31
CA LYS A 60 -1.13 -2.20 19.28
C LYS A 60 -0.80 -0.90 18.55
N VAL A 61 -1.17 0.23 19.14
CA VAL A 61 -0.91 1.56 18.56
C VAL A 61 0.13 2.28 19.41
N ASP A 62 1.15 2.81 18.74
CA ASP A 62 2.08 3.78 19.29
C ASP A 62 1.75 5.15 18.67
N MET A 63 1.09 6.00 19.46
CA MET A 63 0.62 7.32 19.00
C MET A 63 1.78 8.28 18.75
N ASP A 64 2.87 8.17 19.50
CA ASP A 64 4.03 9.06 19.36
C ASP A 64 4.79 8.73 18.06
N LYS A 65 4.93 7.43 17.76
CA LYS A 65 5.58 6.96 16.54
C LYS A 65 4.65 6.87 15.33
N HIS A 66 3.36 7.21 15.48
CA HIS A 66 2.34 7.04 14.43
C HIS A 66 2.40 5.64 13.79
N THR A 67 2.50 4.61 14.62
CA THR A 67 2.72 3.23 14.18
C THR A 67 1.65 2.30 14.73
N VAL A 68 1.13 1.42 13.88
CA VAL A 68 0.26 0.30 14.25
C VAL A 68 1.02 -0.99 14.10
N THR A 69 1.19 -1.73 15.20
CA THR A 69 1.81 -3.05 15.19
C THR A 69 0.73 -4.13 15.15
N LEU A 70 0.71 -4.92 14.09
CA LEU A 70 -0.22 -6.05 13.95
C LEU A 70 0.22 -7.20 14.86
N THR A 71 -0.73 -7.76 15.62
CA THR A 71 -0.48 -8.82 16.60
C THR A 71 -1.35 -10.05 16.41
N GLY A 72 -2.39 -9.98 15.58
CA GLY A 72 -3.30 -11.10 15.32
C GLY A 72 -4.14 -10.84 14.09
N TYR A 73 -4.39 -11.87 13.28
CA TYR A 73 -5.36 -11.83 12.19
C TYR A 73 -6.57 -12.70 12.53
N TYR A 74 -7.78 -12.14 12.44
CA TYR A 74 -9.03 -12.85 12.69
C TYR A 74 -10.06 -12.69 11.56
N GLY A 75 -9.64 -12.10 10.42
CA GLY A 75 -10.48 -12.02 9.24
C GLY A 75 -10.80 -13.39 8.65
N SER A 76 -11.61 -13.42 7.59
CA SER A 76 -12.01 -14.65 6.90
C SER A 76 -11.30 -14.87 5.57
N ASP A 77 -10.47 -13.94 5.12
CA ASP A 77 -9.77 -14.04 3.84
C ASP A 77 -8.56 -14.97 3.95
N ASN A 78 -8.45 -15.90 3.00
CA ASN A 78 -7.27 -16.76 2.87
C ASN A 78 -6.11 -16.09 2.14
N LYS A 79 -6.35 -14.92 1.52
CA LYS A 79 -5.36 -14.11 0.83
C LYS A 79 -5.19 -12.80 1.55
N ILE A 80 -4.13 -12.71 2.35
CA ILE A 80 -3.88 -11.57 3.19
C ILE A 80 -3.01 -10.57 2.43
N LYS A 81 -3.44 -9.30 2.41
CA LYS A 81 -2.63 -8.17 1.94
C LYS A 81 -2.44 -7.17 3.07
N ILE A 82 -1.20 -6.74 3.26
CA ILE A 82 -0.82 -5.82 4.33
C ILE A 82 -0.10 -4.64 3.70
N ALA A 83 -0.70 -3.46 3.80
CA ALA A 83 -0.12 -2.24 3.26
C ALA A 83 0.84 -1.60 4.27
N GLY A 84 1.86 -0.88 3.76
CA GLY A 84 2.82 -0.12 4.58
C GLY A 84 2.19 0.97 5.43
N ARG A 85 0.97 1.39 5.09
CA ARG A 85 0.15 2.34 5.86
C ARG A 85 -1.28 1.83 6.02
N VAL A 86 -1.94 2.27 7.08
CA VAL A 86 -3.39 2.10 7.24
C VAL A 86 -4.10 3.05 6.27
N GLU A 87 -4.96 2.53 5.39
CA GLU A 87 -5.55 3.31 4.30
C GLU A 87 -6.94 3.87 4.66
N ALA A 88 -7.58 3.34 5.70
CA ALA A 88 -8.90 3.76 6.16
C ALA A 88 -9.10 3.62 7.67
N GLY A 89 -9.95 4.49 8.24
CA GLY A 89 -10.39 4.44 9.63
C GLY A 89 -9.61 5.40 10.56
N LEU A 90 -9.72 5.16 11.87
CA LEU A 90 -9.24 6.08 12.91
C LEU A 90 -7.72 6.33 12.86
N TYR A 91 -6.95 5.34 12.41
CA TYR A 91 -5.48 5.40 12.35
C TYR A 91 -4.98 5.52 10.91
N GLN A 92 -5.77 6.14 10.03
CA GLN A 92 -5.35 6.40 8.64
C GLN A 92 -3.96 7.06 8.61
N ASP A 93 -3.17 6.67 7.62
CA ASP A 93 -1.79 7.07 7.39
C ASP A 93 -0.78 6.57 8.43
N PHE A 94 -1.17 5.88 9.50
CA PHE A 94 -0.20 5.29 10.42
C PHE A 94 0.62 4.21 9.72
N ALA A 95 1.92 4.19 9.98
CA ALA A 95 2.80 3.16 9.46
C ALA A 95 2.44 1.80 10.07
N VAL A 96 2.47 0.75 9.25
CA VAL A 96 2.18 -0.61 9.70
C VAL A 96 3.48 -1.32 10.04
N ALA A 97 3.49 -1.99 11.18
CA ALA A 97 4.61 -2.78 11.66
C ALA A 97 4.16 -4.19 12.03
N VAL A 98 5.08 -5.14 11.98
CA VAL A 98 4.87 -6.54 12.31
C VAL A 98 6.03 -7.04 13.17
N ASN A 99 5.73 -7.96 14.10
CA ASN A 99 6.74 -8.69 14.86
C ASN A 99 6.80 -10.12 14.30
N ASN A 100 7.54 -10.31 13.21
CA ASN A 100 7.45 -11.51 12.38
C ASN A 100 6.02 -11.74 11.85
N LEU A 101 5.83 -12.89 11.19
CA LEU A 101 4.53 -13.37 10.74
C LEU A 101 3.78 -14.22 11.80
N ASN A 102 4.27 -14.24 13.04
CA ASN A 102 3.69 -15.06 14.11
C ASN A 102 2.51 -14.35 14.82
N TRP A 103 1.41 -14.18 14.09
CA TRP A 103 0.21 -13.47 14.59
C TRP A 103 -0.83 -14.42 15.20
N GLY A 104 -0.38 -15.54 15.79
CA GLY A 104 -1.28 -16.60 16.25
C GLY A 104 -2.00 -17.34 15.10
N ILE A 105 -1.49 -17.22 13.88
CA ILE A 105 -1.98 -17.93 12.70
C ILE A 105 -1.50 -19.39 12.79
N ASN A 106 -2.20 -20.23 13.56
CA ASN A 106 -2.12 -21.69 13.45
C ASN A 106 -3.07 -22.19 12.34
N SER A 107 -3.18 -21.42 11.25
CA SER A 107 -4.23 -21.58 10.26
C SER A 107 -3.73 -22.30 9.03
N ASN A 108 -4.19 -23.53 8.86
CA ASN A 108 -4.02 -24.31 7.64
C ASN A 108 -4.89 -23.78 6.47
N TRP A 109 -5.36 -22.55 6.50
CA TRP A 109 -6.29 -22.04 5.47
C TRP A 109 -5.81 -20.76 4.79
N ILE A 110 -4.78 -20.10 5.31
CA ILE A 110 -4.12 -19.00 4.60
C ILE A 110 -3.28 -19.58 3.46
N THR A 111 -3.48 -19.06 2.25
CA THR A 111 -2.82 -19.54 1.02
C THR A 111 -1.89 -18.52 0.40
N ASP A 112 -2.14 -17.22 0.63
CA ASP A 112 -1.38 -16.13 0.03
C ASP A 112 -1.16 -15.03 1.08
N ILE A 113 0.08 -14.55 1.22
CA ILE A 113 0.41 -13.37 2.01
C ILE A 113 1.21 -12.41 1.12
N ALA A 114 0.81 -11.14 1.09
CA ALA A 114 1.54 -10.10 0.38
C ALA A 114 1.69 -8.82 1.19
N PHE A 115 2.94 -8.37 1.34
CA PHE A 115 3.26 -7.04 1.83
C PHE A 115 3.30 -6.06 0.67
N VAL A 116 2.56 -4.95 0.81
CA VAL A 116 2.40 -3.95 -0.24
C VAL A 116 2.98 -2.63 0.23
N LYS A 117 3.89 -2.08 -0.56
CA LYS A 117 4.44 -0.74 -0.34
C LYS A 117 3.33 0.30 -0.54
N ALA A 118 3.19 1.24 0.39
CA ALA A 118 2.27 2.35 0.28
C ALA A 118 2.65 3.29 -0.88
N THR A 119 1.73 4.16 -1.27
CA THR A 119 1.90 5.12 -2.40
C THR A 119 3.07 6.07 -2.21
N ASP A 120 3.41 6.40 -0.96
CA ASP A 120 4.55 7.24 -0.60
C ASP A 120 5.88 6.47 -0.49
N GLY A 121 5.88 5.17 -0.79
CA GLY A 121 7.04 4.30 -0.71
C GLY A 121 7.23 3.64 0.66
N THR A 122 6.37 3.90 1.64
CA THR A 122 6.47 3.29 2.97
C THR A 122 6.23 1.78 2.88
N LYS A 123 7.19 1.00 3.39
CA LYS A 123 7.09 -0.45 3.53
C LYS A 123 6.61 -0.82 4.93
N VAL A 124 6.05 -2.01 5.08
CA VAL A 124 5.66 -2.57 6.38
C VAL A 124 6.91 -2.84 7.20
N LYS A 125 7.00 -2.28 8.41
CA LYS A 125 8.19 -2.40 9.24
C LYS A 125 8.29 -3.77 9.91
N GLN A 126 9.35 -4.52 9.64
CA GLN A 126 9.73 -5.66 10.47
C GLN A 126 10.46 -5.16 11.72
N LEU A 127 9.91 -5.44 12.89
CA LEU A 127 10.48 -4.98 14.16
C LEU A 127 11.51 -5.95 14.73
N GLU A 128 11.41 -7.24 14.40
CA GLU A 128 12.31 -8.27 14.91
C GLU A 128 13.61 -8.35 14.12
N LYS A 129 14.71 -8.63 14.84
CA LYS A 129 16.04 -8.79 14.23
C LYS A 129 16.21 -10.10 13.45
N HIS A 130 15.39 -11.09 13.81
CA HIS A 130 15.33 -12.38 13.15
C HIS A 130 14.03 -12.47 12.35
N LEU A 131 14.15 -12.57 11.02
CA LEU A 131 13.02 -12.71 10.11
C LEU A 131 12.67 -14.19 9.94
N GLN A 132 11.58 -14.61 10.60
CA GLN A 132 11.05 -15.97 10.50
C GLN A 132 9.65 -15.99 9.90
N ILE A 133 9.43 -16.91 8.95
CA ILE A 133 8.09 -17.30 8.50
C ILE A 133 7.65 -18.49 9.38
N PRO A 134 6.56 -18.37 10.16
CA PRO A 134 6.01 -19.50 10.91
C PRO A 134 5.46 -20.53 9.94
N VAL A 135 5.43 -21.81 10.36
CA VAL A 135 4.94 -22.90 9.51
C VAL A 135 3.46 -22.69 9.17
N LEU A 136 3.17 -22.37 7.91
CA LEU A 136 1.83 -22.24 7.37
C LEU A 136 1.58 -23.35 6.33
N ASN A 137 0.96 -24.44 6.77
CA ASN A 137 0.86 -25.69 6.00
C ASN A 137 0.28 -25.57 4.59
N ASN A 138 -0.54 -24.53 4.33
CA ASN A 138 -1.19 -24.30 3.03
C ASN A 138 -0.75 -23.00 2.34
N LEU A 139 0.27 -22.31 2.86
CA LEU A 139 0.80 -21.11 2.22
C LEU A 139 1.44 -21.50 0.88
N THR A 140 0.91 -20.96 -0.21
CA THR A 140 1.38 -21.24 -1.57
C THR A 140 2.16 -20.08 -2.18
N SER A 141 1.88 -18.84 -1.73
CA SER A 141 2.51 -17.63 -2.23
C SER A 141 2.84 -16.68 -1.09
N LEU A 142 4.08 -16.19 -1.07
CA LEU A 142 4.57 -15.20 -0.12
C LEU A 142 5.26 -14.06 -0.86
N ASP A 143 4.73 -12.85 -0.73
CA ASP A 143 5.36 -11.64 -1.29
C ASP A 143 5.88 -10.74 -0.17
N LEU A 144 7.22 -10.65 -0.06
CA LEU A 144 7.93 -9.85 0.92
C LEU A 144 8.40 -8.49 0.38
N SER A 145 8.09 -8.14 -0.87
CA SER A 145 8.65 -6.93 -1.51
C SER A 145 8.25 -5.62 -0.81
N GLY A 146 7.07 -5.59 -0.19
CA GLY A 146 6.61 -4.48 0.65
C GLY A 146 7.08 -4.52 2.10
N LEU A 147 7.97 -5.44 2.50
CA LEU A 147 8.51 -5.53 3.85
C LEU A 147 9.83 -4.76 3.99
N ASP A 148 9.94 -3.89 4.99
CA ASP A 148 11.18 -3.22 5.38
C ASP A 148 11.99 -4.15 6.28
N THR A 149 13.09 -4.69 5.74
CA THR A 149 14.05 -5.56 6.41
C THR A 149 15.35 -4.85 6.78
N SER A 150 15.41 -3.52 6.68
CA SER A 150 16.64 -2.74 6.89
C SER A 150 17.25 -2.90 8.28
N ASP A 151 16.47 -3.35 9.27
CA ASP A 151 16.92 -3.62 10.64
C ASP A 151 17.13 -5.10 10.96
N VAL A 152 16.86 -6.01 10.02
CA VAL A 152 17.03 -7.47 10.17
C VAL A 152 18.51 -7.83 10.10
N THR A 153 18.97 -8.64 11.06
CA THR A 153 20.36 -9.13 11.11
C THR A 153 20.45 -10.63 10.90
N ASP A 154 19.34 -11.34 11.00
CA ASP A 154 19.26 -12.79 10.88
C ASP A 154 18.07 -13.20 10.01
N MET A 155 18.35 -13.90 8.91
CA MET A 155 17.37 -14.50 8.00
C MET A 155 17.57 -16.03 7.92
N SER A 156 18.27 -16.61 8.90
CA SER A 156 18.45 -18.06 8.97
C SER A 156 17.10 -18.77 9.09
N SER A 157 16.96 -19.90 8.40
CA SER A 157 15.73 -20.70 8.40
C SER A 157 14.44 -19.94 8.04
N MET A 158 14.53 -18.82 7.30
CA MET A 158 13.38 -17.95 7.00
C MET A 158 12.16 -18.74 6.48
N VAL A 159 12.34 -19.72 5.59
CA VAL A 159 11.27 -20.54 4.98
C VAL A 159 11.28 -22.00 5.43
N ARG A 160 11.82 -22.30 6.61
CA ARG A 160 11.97 -23.69 7.08
C ARG A 160 10.63 -24.30 7.48
N GLY A 161 10.20 -25.33 6.74
CA GLY A 161 8.96 -26.08 7.04
C GLY A 161 7.77 -25.71 6.14
N GLU A 162 7.96 -24.80 5.19
CA GLU A 162 6.93 -24.40 4.21
C GLU A 162 6.78 -25.43 3.08
N HIS A 163 6.04 -26.51 3.34
CA HIS A 163 5.88 -27.61 2.38
C HIS A 163 5.00 -27.29 1.17
N ALA A 164 4.08 -26.33 1.30
CA ALA A 164 3.14 -25.95 0.24
C ALA A 164 3.58 -24.73 -0.57
N LEU A 165 4.63 -24.03 -0.14
CA LEU A 165 5.07 -22.77 -0.75
C LEU A 165 5.63 -23.01 -2.15
N ARG A 166 5.01 -22.37 -3.15
CA ARG A 166 5.37 -22.47 -4.57
C ARG A 166 6.07 -21.22 -5.07
N THR A 167 5.69 -20.07 -4.53
CA THR A 167 6.19 -18.77 -4.96
C THR A 167 6.62 -17.96 -3.76
N ILE A 168 7.84 -17.44 -3.82
CA ILE A 168 8.33 -16.43 -2.89
C ILE A 168 8.92 -15.26 -3.66
N ASN A 169 8.45 -14.04 -3.35
CA ASN A 169 9.00 -12.81 -3.89
C ASN A 169 9.89 -12.16 -2.82
N LEU A 170 11.20 -12.11 -3.11
CA LEU A 170 12.24 -11.53 -2.26
C LEU A 170 12.79 -10.21 -2.81
N ASN A 171 12.10 -9.62 -3.79
CA ASN A 171 12.54 -8.37 -4.40
C ASN A 171 12.56 -7.25 -3.35
N ASP A 172 13.49 -6.31 -3.51
CA ASP A 172 13.63 -5.12 -2.67
C ASP A 172 13.89 -5.39 -1.17
N LEU A 173 14.28 -6.61 -0.78
CA LEU A 173 14.75 -6.86 0.58
C LEU A 173 16.09 -6.16 0.81
N ASP A 174 16.17 -5.39 1.89
CA ASP A 174 17.43 -4.87 2.38
C ASP A 174 18.12 -5.94 3.23
N THR A 175 19.24 -6.46 2.73
CA THR A 175 20.06 -7.48 3.40
C THR A 175 21.38 -6.91 3.92
N SER A 176 21.56 -5.58 3.88
CA SER A 176 22.84 -4.92 4.20
C SER A 176 23.32 -5.14 5.64
N LYS A 177 22.40 -5.39 6.58
CA LYS A 177 22.68 -5.70 7.99
C LYS A 177 22.65 -7.19 8.32
N VAL A 178 22.32 -8.06 7.36
CA VAL A 178 22.15 -9.51 7.60
C VAL A 178 23.51 -10.18 7.76
N THR A 179 23.73 -10.80 8.90
CA THR A 179 24.95 -11.56 9.22
C THR A 179 24.75 -13.07 9.16
N ASN A 180 23.50 -13.54 9.07
CA ASN A 180 23.17 -14.96 9.01
C ASN A 180 22.02 -15.23 8.02
N MET A 181 22.21 -16.17 7.09
CA MET A 181 21.23 -16.62 6.08
C MET A 181 21.11 -18.15 6.01
N SER A 182 21.70 -18.88 6.96
CA SER A 182 21.81 -20.35 6.90
C SER A 182 20.51 -21.10 7.15
#